data_AF-A0A5E4TZI2-F1
#
_entry.id   AF-A0A5E4TZI2-F1
#
_cell.length_a   1.000
_cell.length_b   1.000
_cell.length_c   1.000
_cell.angle_alpha   90.00
_cell.angle_beta   90.00
_cell.angle_gamma   90.00
#
_symmetry.space_group_name_H-M   'P 1'
#
loop_
_entity.id
_entity.type
_entity.pdbx_description
1 polymer ?
#
loop_
_entity_poly.entity_id
_entity_poly.type
_entity_poly.pdbx_seq_one_letter_code
_entity_poly.pdbx_strand_id
1 'polypeptide(L)'
;MDCYVYYRVASHNADAAHRAVAQVFALTAARFGVAGHLQWRADASAHDTAAGTATWMERYDGVDPAFVAALPRLAAESGLMAFIDGERHTECFVDTPPPCA
;
A
#
# COMPACT_ATOMS: atom_id res chain seq x y z
N MET A 1 -2.64 13.79 -6.46
CA MET A 1 -3.06 12.50 -7.05
C MET A 1 -3.37 11.55 -5.91
N ASP A 2 -4.20 10.55 -6.11
CA ASP A 2 -4.46 9.52 -5.10
C ASP A 2 -3.82 8.22 -5.53
N CYS A 3 -3.05 7.60 -4.65
CA CYS A 3 -2.31 6.38 -4.94
C CYS A 3 -2.84 5.22 -4.11
N TYR A 4 -2.99 4.08 -4.79
CA TYR A 4 -3.45 2.82 -4.25
C TYR A 4 -2.33 1.80 -4.45
N VAL A 5 -1.93 1.16 -3.36
CA VAL A 5 -0.80 0.24 -3.36
C VAL A 5 -1.25 -1.09 -2.83
N TYR A 6 -1.19 -2.13 -3.65
CA TYR A 6 -1.66 -3.44 -3.25
C TYR A 6 -0.58 -4.52 -3.38
N TYR A 7 -0.66 -5.48 -2.48
CA TYR A 7 0.28 -6.61 -2.36
C TYR A 7 -0.38 -7.73 -1.57
N ARG A 8 0.22 -8.92 -1.62
CA ARG A 8 -0.25 -10.08 -0.87
C ARG A 8 0.58 -10.25 0.39
N VAL A 9 -0.06 -10.65 1.48
CA VAL A 9 0.60 -10.99 2.75
C VAL A 9 0.12 -12.38 3.17
N ALA A 10 1.05 -13.27 3.51
CA ALA A 10 0.70 -14.57 4.07
C ALA A 10 0.11 -14.40 5.48
N SER A 11 -0.95 -15.15 5.80
CA SER A 11 -1.67 -15.01 7.07
C SER A 11 -0.77 -15.17 8.30
N HIS A 12 0.26 -16.02 8.23
CA HIS A 12 1.23 -16.20 9.32
C HIS A 12 2.15 -14.98 9.53
N ASN A 13 2.26 -14.09 8.55
CA ASN A 13 3.03 -12.85 8.63
C ASN A 13 2.15 -11.63 8.94
N ALA A 14 0.83 -11.78 9.06
CA ALA A 14 -0.10 -10.64 9.14
C ALA A 14 0.26 -9.65 10.25
N ASP A 15 0.55 -10.10 11.46
CA ASP A 15 0.90 -9.20 12.57
C ASP A 15 2.23 -8.45 12.34
N ALA A 16 3.22 -9.14 11.76
CA ALA A 16 4.52 -8.53 11.45
C ALA A 16 4.40 -7.52 10.31
N ALA A 17 3.64 -7.87 9.27
CA ALA A 17 3.30 -6.98 8.17
C ALA A 17 2.54 -5.75 8.68
N HIS A 18 1.58 -5.91 9.58
CA HIS A 18 0.80 -4.78 10.13
C HIS A 18 1.70 -3.76 10.85
N ARG A 19 2.68 -4.25 11.63
CA ARG A 19 3.67 -3.37 12.27
C ARG A 19 4.58 -2.68 11.25
N ALA A 20 5.00 -3.40 10.22
CA ALA A 20 5.82 -2.82 9.15
C ALA A 20 5.05 -1.74 8.37
N VAL A 21 3.77 -1.96 8.05
CA VAL A 21 2.91 -0.93 7.41
C VAL A 21 2.73 0.28 8.31
N ALA A 22 2.51 0.08 9.61
CA ALA A 22 2.46 1.20 10.56
C ALA A 22 3.76 2.02 10.54
N GLN A 23 4.92 1.36 10.38
CA GLN A 23 6.20 2.03 10.21
C GLN A 23 6.30 2.76 8.85
N VAL A 24 5.78 2.21 7.75
CA VAL A 24 5.67 2.94 6.47
C VAL A 24 4.87 4.23 6.68
N PHE A 25 3.70 4.15 7.31
CA PHE A 25 2.84 5.31 7.54
C PHE A 25 3.50 6.36 8.44
N ALA A 26 4.25 5.92 9.45
CA ALA A 26 5.04 6.84 10.27
C ALA A 26 6.12 7.57 9.43
N LEU A 27 6.81 6.86 8.53
CA LEU A 27 7.82 7.47 7.66
C LEU A 27 7.20 8.42 6.63
N THR A 28 6.06 8.06 6.02
CA THR A 28 5.37 8.93 5.06
C THR A 28 4.85 10.20 5.73
N ALA A 29 4.27 10.08 6.93
CA ALA A 29 3.81 11.22 7.70
C ALA A 29 4.97 12.14 8.09
N ALA A 30 6.07 11.57 8.59
CA ALA A 30 7.22 12.36 9.04
C ALA A 30 7.95 13.08 7.90
N ARG A 31 8.05 12.47 6.70
CA ARG A 31 8.87 13.00 5.60
C ARG A 31 8.07 13.80 4.57
N PHE A 32 6.79 13.49 4.42
CA PHE A 32 5.94 14.08 3.38
C PHE A 32 4.65 14.69 3.93
N GLY A 33 4.34 14.51 5.23
CA GLY A 33 3.05 14.93 5.79
C GLY A 33 1.85 14.11 5.29
N VAL A 34 2.10 12.94 4.68
CA VAL A 34 1.08 12.09 4.06
C VAL A 34 0.68 10.97 5.02
N ALA A 35 -0.61 10.89 5.34
CA ALA A 35 -1.20 9.79 6.09
C ALA A 35 -1.65 8.67 5.14
N GLY A 36 -1.30 7.44 5.47
CA GLY A 36 -1.78 6.25 4.76
C GLY A 36 -3.00 5.63 5.44
N HIS A 37 -3.84 4.97 4.67
CA HIS A 37 -4.94 4.13 5.16
C HIS A 37 -4.74 2.69 4.71
N LEU A 38 -4.85 1.73 5.63
CA LEU A 38 -4.70 0.31 5.33
C LEU A 38 -6.06 -0.36 5.22
N GLN A 39 -6.27 -1.08 4.14
CA GLN A 39 -7.45 -1.91 3.87
C GLN A 39 -7.00 -3.30 3.45
N TRP A 40 -7.89 -4.29 3.53
CA TRP A 40 -7.72 -5.58 2.89
C TRP A 40 -8.88 -5.83 1.93
N ARG A 41 -8.64 -6.64 0.91
CA ARG A 41 -9.66 -7.03 -0.05
C ARG A 41 -10.77 -7.79 0.67
N ALA A 42 -12.01 -7.32 0.52
CA ALA A 42 -13.18 -7.92 1.19
C ALA A 42 -13.47 -9.33 0.67
N ASP A 43 -13.39 -9.52 -0.66
CA ASP A 43 -13.61 -10.81 -1.29
C ASP A 43 -12.27 -11.55 -1.41
N ALA A 44 -12.01 -12.46 -0.47
CA ALA A 44 -10.87 -13.36 -0.59
C ALA A 44 -11.03 -14.18 -1.88
N SER A 45 -10.05 -14.08 -2.79
CA SER A 45 -10.08 -14.89 -4.00
C SER A 45 -9.98 -16.38 -3.64
N ALA A 46 -10.50 -17.29 -4.47
CA ALA A 46 -10.32 -18.73 -4.22
C ALA A 46 -8.84 -19.12 -4.09
N HIS A 47 -7.96 -18.39 -4.78
CA HIS A 47 -6.51 -18.51 -4.68
C HIS A 47 -5.97 -18.00 -3.33
N ASP A 48 -6.48 -16.88 -2.81
CA ASP A 48 -6.08 -16.32 -1.51
C ASP A 48 -6.37 -17.30 -0.37
N THR A 49 -7.59 -17.85 -0.37
CA THR A 49 -8.04 -18.81 0.63
C THR A 49 -7.23 -20.10 0.59
N ALA A 50 -6.95 -20.62 -0.61
CA ALA A 50 -6.14 -21.82 -0.78
C ALA A 50 -4.66 -21.59 -0.41
N ALA A 51 -4.12 -20.41 -0.67
CA ALA A 51 -2.73 -20.06 -0.37
C ALA A 51 -2.51 -19.54 1.07
N GLY A 52 -3.58 -19.31 1.83
CA GLY A 52 -3.48 -18.67 3.16
C GLY A 52 -2.85 -17.28 3.07
N THR A 53 -3.28 -16.48 2.08
CA THR A 53 -2.80 -15.11 1.85
C THR A 53 -3.99 -14.14 1.83
N ALA A 54 -3.73 -12.87 2.09
CA ALA A 54 -4.71 -11.80 1.93
C ALA A 54 -4.12 -10.66 1.11
N THR A 55 -4.90 -10.08 0.20
CA THR A 55 -4.50 -8.86 -0.52
C THR A 55 -4.76 -7.65 0.35
N TRP A 56 -3.69 -6.92 0.66
CA TRP A 56 -3.72 -5.67 1.40
C TRP A 56 -3.64 -4.50 0.42
N MET A 57 -4.18 -3.35 0.83
CA MET A 57 -4.16 -2.12 0.07
C MET A 57 -3.85 -0.94 0.98
N GLU A 58 -2.76 -0.24 0.70
CA GLU A 58 -2.47 1.08 1.26
C GLU A 58 -3.06 2.14 0.33
N ARG A 59 -3.81 3.10 0.88
CA ARG A 59 -4.32 4.27 0.17
C ARG A 59 -3.63 5.52 0.67
N TYR A 60 -3.26 6.40 -0.25
CA TYR A 60 -2.63 7.68 0.01
C TYR A 60 -3.31 8.76 -0.81
N ASP A 61 -3.91 9.75 -0.15
CA ASP A 61 -4.68 10.81 -0.80
C ASP A 61 -3.84 12.08 -0.98
N GLY A 62 -4.05 12.80 -2.09
CA GLY A 62 -3.49 14.14 -2.30
C GLY A 62 -1.96 14.20 -2.39
N VAL A 63 -1.31 13.14 -2.87
CA VAL A 63 0.16 13.06 -2.92
C VAL A 63 0.77 13.69 -4.17
N ASP A 64 2.06 14.03 -4.08
CA ASP A 64 2.88 14.55 -5.17
C ASP A 64 3.79 13.46 -5.79
N PRO A 65 4.43 13.70 -6.96
CA PRO A 65 5.29 12.70 -7.59
C PRO A 65 6.55 12.33 -6.77
N ALA A 66 7.05 13.23 -5.92
CA ALA A 66 8.23 12.96 -5.10
C ALA A 66 7.92 11.95 -3.98
N PHE A 67 6.71 12.02 -3.41
CA PHE A 67 6.19 10.99 -2.52
C PHE A 67 6.16 9.63 -3.21
N VAL A 68 5.57 9.55 -4.41
CA VAL A 68 5.45 8.28 -5.16
C VAL A 68 6.82 7.68 -5.46
N ALA A 69 7.77 8.50 -5.88
CA ALA A 69 9.14 8.06 -6.15
C ALA A 69 9.87 7.54 -4.89
N ALA A 70 9.56 8.09 -3.71
CA ALA A 70 10.17 7.68 -2.45
C ALA A 70 9.52 6.42 -1.85
N LEU A 71 8.27 6.12 -2.18
CA LEU A 71 7.46 5.10 -1.52
C LEU A 71 8.08 3.68 -1.53
N PRO A 72 8.71 3.18 -2.61
CA PRO A 72 9.39 1.87 -2.58
C PRO A 72 10.52 1.82 -1.56
N ARG A 73 11.28 2.91 -1.41
CA ARG A 73 12.37 3.01 -0.44
C ARG A 73 11.84 3.05 0.99
N LEU A 74 10.74 3.77 1.24
CA LEU A 74 10.10 3.79 2.57
C LEU A 74 9.58 2.40 2.96
N ALA A 75 9.01 1.65 2.01
CA ALA A 75 8.58 0.27 2.23
C ALA A 75 9.77 -0.64 2.57
N ALA A 76 10.91 -0.51 1.88
CA ALA A 76 12.13 -1.23 2.22
C ALA A 76 12.68 -0.86 3.61
N GLU A 77 12.75 0.43 3.94
CA GLU A 77 13.24 0.93 5.24
C GLU A 77 12.37 0.47 6.42
N SER A 78 11.06 0.29 6.20
CA SER A 78 10.13 -0.22 7.22
C SER A 78 10.24 -1.73 7.48
N GLY A 79 10.98 -2.46 6.64
CA GLY A 79 11.02 -3.92 6.66
C GLY A 79 9.82 -4.62 6.04
N LEU A 80 8.84 -3.88 5.48
CA LEU A 80 7.62 -4.45 4.89
C LEU A 80 7.92 -5.47 3.78
N MET A 81 8.98 -5.24 3.00
CA MET A 81 9.35 -6.11 1.87
C MET A 81 9.66 -7.55 2.30
N ALA A 82 9.96 -7.81 3.58
CA ALA A 82 10.19 -9.16 4.10
C ALA A 82 8.89 -9.97 4.33
N PHE A 83 7.72 -9.33 4.30
CA PHE A 83 6.44 -9.93 4.66
C PHE A 83 5.43 -10.00 3.51
N ILE A 84 5.78 -9.42 2.35
CA ILE A 84 4.94 -9.46 1.15
C ILE A 84 5.27 -10.69 0.30
N ASP A 85 4.26 -11.26 -0.34
CA ASP A 85 4.38 -12.35 -1.31
C ASP A 85 4.24 -11.80 -2.73
N GLY A 86 5.37 -11.67 -3.42
CA GLY A 86 5.45 -11.16 -4.79
C GLY A 86 5.69 -9.65 -4.85
N GLU A 87 5.05 -8.99 -5.80
CA GLU A 87 5.26 -7.57 -6.08
C GLU A 87 4.32 -6.67 -5.27
N ARG A 88 4.79 -5.44 -4.99
CA ARG A 88 4.02 -4.33 -4.43
C ARG A 88 3.64 -3.37 -5.54
N HIS A 89 2.43 -3.48 -6.06
CA HIS A 89 1.95 -2.69 -7.18
C HIS A 89 1.44 -1.33 -6.73
N THR A 90 1.76 -0.27 -7.45
CA THR A 90 1.31 1.10 -7.17
C THR A 90 0.56 1.64 -8.37
N GLU A 91 -0.67 2.08 -8.16
CA GLU A 91 -1.51 2.73 -9.16
C GLU A 91 -1.92 4.11 -8.64
N CYS A 92 -1.67 5.17 -9.40
CA CYS A 92 -2.01 6.53 -9.01
C CYS A 92 -2.98 7.16 -10.00
N PHE A 93 -3.97 7.86 -9.47
CA PHE A 93 -5.07 8.43 -10.21
C PHE A 93 -5.15 9.94 -9.95
N VAL A 94 -5.60 10.68 -10.96
CA VAL A 94 -5.91 12.11 -10.88
C VAL A 94 -7.35 12.30 -11.31
N ASP A 95 -7.98 13.39 -10.85
CA ASP A 95 -9.33 13.71 -11.27
C ASP A 95 -9.42 13.85 -12.79
N THR A 96 -10.48 13.29 -13.36
CA THR A 96 -10.78 13.50 -14.77
C THR A 96 -11.14 14.96 -14.99
N PRO A 97 -10.61 15.63 -16.04
CA PRO A 97 -11.07 16.97 -16.41
C PRO A 97 -12.60 17.00 -16.57
N PRO A 98 -13.26 18.12 -16.23
CA PRO A 98 -14.70 18.24 -16.46
C PRO A 98 -15.01 18.03 -17.96
N PRO A 99 -16.16 17.44 -18.31
CA PRO A 99 -16.52 17.25 -19.70
C PRO A 99 -16.55 18.62 -20.40
N CYS A 100 -15.86 18.73 -21.54
CA CYS A 100 -15.96 19.90 -22.40
C CYS A 100 -17.43 20.06 -22.83
N ALA A 101 -18.03 21.22 -22.53
CA ALA A 101 -19.38 21.57 -22.93
C ALA A 101 -19.44 22.01 -24.41
#